data_AF-A0A1F2RDN6-F1
#
_entry.id   AF-A0A1F2RDN6-F1
#
_cell.length_a   1.000
_cell.length_b   1.000
_cell.length_c   1.000
_cell.angle_alpha   90.00
_cell.angle_beta   90.00
_cell.angle_gamma   90.00
#
_symmetry.space_group_name_H-M   'P 1'
#
loop_
_entity.id
_entity.type
_entity.pdbx_description
1 polymer ?
#
loop_
_entity_poly.entity_id
_entity_poly.type
_entity_poly.pdbx_seq_one_letter_code
_entity_poly.pdbx_strand_id
1 'polypeptide(L)'
;MRRFLRARVFHYTVLKYLPQVLTDQELRPTTAGVAATERPAVWFTTRPTWEPTANKMWRTGDGRLVSLSTEETAIRGGGLIRIEVNPEVAPFTWADHVRLSGITKTMARALERVGSRDGSDPGEWRVSYAPVRSEHWLALEIWHCGRWRDAVDVYESLKNTRRSGGALAAGEMAAN
;
A
#
# COMPACT_ATOMS: atom_id res chain seq x y z
N MET A 1 8.96 25.63 -16.07
CA MET A 1 9.27 24.30 -15.48
C MET A 1 9.05 24.37 -13.98
N ARG A 2 8.03 23.69 -13.44
CA ARG A 2 7.82 23.63 -11.99
C ARG A 2 8.81 22.63 -11.41
N ARG A 3 9.72 23.13 -10.57
CA ARG A 3 10.71 22.34 -9.85
C ARG A 3 9.96 21.55 -8.77
N PHE A 4 9.54 20.33 -9.07
CA PHE A 4 9.13 19.40 -8.04
C PHE A 4 10.36 19.14 -7.16
N LEU A 5 10.44 19.76 -5.98
CA LEU A 5 11.19 19.16 -4.89
C LEU A 5 10.68 17.72 -4.79
N ARG A 6 11.58 16.75 -4.96
CA ARG A 6 11.32 15.31 -5.15
C ARG A 6 10.59 14.71 -3.94
N ALA A 7 9.29 14.99 -3.81
CA ALA A 7 8.46 14.33 -2.81
C ALA A 7 8.44 12.84 -3.15
N ARG A 8 8.77 11.99 -2.16
CA ARG A 8 8.67 10.54 -2.30
C ARG A 8 7.20 10.18 -2.46
N VAL A 9 6.90 9.20 -3.31
CA VAL A 9 5.53 8.79 -3.62
C VAL A 9 5.40 7.30 -3.35
N PHE A 10 4.41 6.92 -2.55
CA PHE A 10 4.25 5.56 -2.04
C PHE A 10 2.91 4.96 -2.43
N HIS A 11 2.94 3.69 -2.84
CA HIS A 11 1.77 2.82 -2.88
C HIS A 11 1.77 1.92 -1.64
N TYR A 12 0.74 2.00 -0.82
CA TYR A 12 0.60 1.19 0.38
C TYR A 12 -0.30 -0.04 0.11
N THR A 13 0.16 -1.21 0.53
CA THR A 13 -0.63 -2.44 0.47
C THR A 13 -0.20 -3.42 1.57
N VAL A 14 -0.64 -4.67 1.50
CA VAL A 14 -0.36 -5.69 2.53
C VAL A 14 0.44 -6.86 1.96
N LEU A 15 1.19 -7.55 2.83
CA LEU A 15 2.11 -8.62 2.46
C LEU A 15 1.41 -9.76 1.72
N LYS A 16 0.14 -10.04 2.04
CA LYS A 16 -0.70 -11.01 1.34
C LYS A 16 -0.74 -10.81 -0.19
N TYR A 17 -0.61 -9.58 -0.68
CA TYR A 17 -0.61 -9.28 -2.12
C TYR A 17 0.78 -9.27 -2.74
N LEU A 18 1.84 -9.33 -1.93
CA LEU A 18 3.21 -9.24 -2.43
C LEU A 18 3.54 -10.31 -3.49
N PRO A 19 3.19 -11.61 -3.33
CA PRO A 19 3.50 -12.61 -4.35
C PRO A 19 2.91 -12.27 -5.72
N GLN A 20 1.67 -11.77 -5.74
CA GLN A 20 1.02 -11.35 -6.97
C GLN A 20 1.71 -10.09 -7.54
N VAL A 21 1.99 -9.08 -6.72
CA VAL A 21 2.67 -7.85 -7.17
C VAL A 21 4.03 -8.17 -7.80
N LEU A 22 4.80 -9.10 -7.22
CA LEU A 22 6.08 -9.55 -7.77
C LEU A 22 5.93 -10.35 -9.07
N THR A 23 4.84 -11.13 -9.19
CA THR A 23 4.55 -11.93 -10.38
C THR A 23 4.09 -11.06 -11.54
N ASP A 24 3.17 -10.13 -11.28
CA ASP A 24 2.63 -9.19 -12.28
C ASP A 24 3.69 -8.14 -12.68
N GLN A 25 4.66 -7.82 -11.80
CA GLN A 25 5.64 -6.75 -11.99
C GLN A 25 5.03 -5.37 -12.31
N GLU A 26 3.79 -5.15 -11.88
CA GLU A 26 3.09 -3.89 -12.09
C GLU A 26 2.02 -3.65 -11.02
N LEU A 27 1.76 -2.37 -10.76
CA LEU A 27 0.61 -1.91 -9.98
C LEU A 27 -0.51 -1.54 -10.95
N ARG A 28 -1.63 -2.26 -10.88
CA ARG A 28 -2.78 -2.05 -11.77
C ARG A 28 -3.81 -1.10 -11.15
N PRO A 29 -4.50 -0.28 -11.96
CA PRO A 29 -5.63 0.50 -11.48
C PRO A 29 -6.69 -0.38 -10.82
N THR A 30 -7.21 0.04 -9.67
CA THR A 30 -8.31 -0.69 -9.02
C THR A 30 -9.62 -0.41 -9.73
N THR A 31 -10.39 -1.46 -10.03
CA THR A 31 -11.77 -1.37 -10.52
C THR A 31 -12.78 -1.69 -9.43
N ALA A 32 -12.34 -2.19 -8.28
CA ALA A 32 -13.21 -2.55 -7.18
C ALA A 32 -13.85 -1.30 -6.56
N GLY A 33 -15.19 -1.25 -6.55
CA GLY A 33 -15.95 -0.14 -5.98
C GLY A 33 -15.94 1.14 -6.83
N VAL A 34 -15.39 1.09 -8.04
CA VAL A 34 -15.33 2.24 -8.97
C VAL A 34 -16.56 2.23 -9.86
N ALA A 35 -17.25 3.37 -9.96
CA ALA A 35 -18.42 3.50 -10.84
C ALA A 35 -18.02 3.36 -12.32
N ALA A 36 -18.91 2.87 -13.17
CA ALA A 36 -18.61 2.70 -14.61
C ALA A 36 -18.25 4.02 -15.31
N THR A 37 -18.72 5.15 -14.78
CA THR A 37 -18.41 6.51 -15.29
C THR A 37 -17.11 7.06 -14.74
N GLU A 38 -16.48 6.39 -13.78
CA GLU A 38 -15.26 6.81 -13.11
C GLU A 38 -14.06 6.05 -13.67
N ARG A 39 -13.00 6.77 -14.03
CA ARG A 39 -11.76 6.24 -14.56
C ARG A 39 -10.97 5.55 -13.44
N PRO A 40 -10.72 4.22 -13.54
CA PRO A 40 -9.88 3.49 -12.59
C PRO A 40 -8.50 4.11 -12.43
N ALA A 41 -7.96 4.06 -11.21
CA ALA A 41 -6.69 4.67 -10.85
C ALA A 41 -5.83 3.73 -9.99
N VAL A 42 -4.50 3.84 -10.15
CA VAL A 42 -3.53 3.40 -9.15
C VAL A 42 -3.34 4.54 -8.16
N TRP A 43 -3.55 4.23 -6.87
CA TRP A 43 -3.50 5.20 -5.79
C TRP A 43 -2.13 5.24 -5.13
N PHE A 44 -1.66 6.46 -4.88
CA PHE A 44 -0.42 6.74 -4.19
C PHE A 44 -0.61 7.90 -3.20
N THR A 45 0.37 8.12 -2.34
CA THR A 45 0.42 9.27 -1.43
C THR A 45 1.86 9.77 -1.29
N THR A 46 2.03 11.06 -0.97
CA THR A 46 3.33 11.60 -0.56
C THR A 46 3.64 11.39 0.91
N ARG A 47 2.70 10.82 1.67
CA ARG A 47 2.86 10.54 3.11
C ARG A 47 3.91 9.45 3.33
N PRO A 48 4.95 9.68 4.17
CA PRO A 48 5.99 8.68 4.44
C PRO A 48 5.56 7.63 5.48
N THR A 49 4.53 7.91 6.29
CA THR A 49 3.90 6.98 7.22
C THR A 49 2.73 6.26 6.55
N TRP A 50 2.22 5.19 7.16
CA TRP A 50 1.08 4.46 6.62
C TRP A 50 -0.09 5.40 6.25
N GLU A 51 -0.66 5.17 5.07
CA GLU A 51 -1.83 5.88 4.56
C GLU A 51 -3.11 5.25 5.13
N PRO A 52 -3.87 5.93 6.01
CA PRO A 52 -5.06 5.34 6.63
C PRO A 52 -6.10 4.88 5.62
N THR A 53 -6.22 5.54 4.47
CA THR A 53 -7.15 5.13 3.41
C THR A 53 -6.75 3.84 2.69
N ALA A 54 -5.53 3.33 2.90
CA ALA A 54 -5.09 2.02 2.42
C ALA A 54 -5.51 0.86 3.34
N ASN A 55 -6.11 1.15 4.51
CA ASN A 55 -6.69 0.13 5.39
C ASN A 55 -7.70 -0.73 4.63
N LYS A 56 -7.71 -2.03 4.92
CA LYS A 56 -8.56 -2.97 4.18
C LYS A 56 -9.98 -2.95 4.73
N MET A 57 -10.94 -3.14 3.84
CA MET A 57 -12.32 -3.41 4.24
C MET A 57 -12.47 -4.88 4.60
N TRP A 58 -13.23 -5.15 5.66
CA TRP A 58 -13.52 -6.50 6.13
C TRP A 58 -15.02 -6.73 6.19
N ARG A 59 -15.45 -7.94 5.82
CA ARG A 59 -16.84 -8.38 5.96
C ARG A 59 -17.01 -9.10 7.29
N THR A 60 -17.78 -8.52 8.20
CA THR A 60 -18.10 -9.12 9.50
C THR A 60 -19.04 -10.33 9.35
N GLY A 61 -19.19 -11.13 10.41
CA GLY A 61 -20.00 -12.36 10.37
C GLY A 61 -21.49 -12.13 10.08
N ASP A 62 -21.99 -10.92 10.36
CA ASP A 62 -23.34 -10.44 10.03
C ASP A 62 -23.45 -9.86 8.60
N GLY A 63 -22.37 -9.93 7.80
CA GLY A 63 -22.35 -9.48 6.41
C GLY A 63 -22.03 -8.00 6.19
N ARG A 64 -21.91 -7.18 7.25
CA ARG A 64 -21.56 -5.76 7.14
C ARG A 64 -20.13 -5.55 6.67
N LEU A 65 -19.89 -4.49 5.90
CA LEU A 65 -18.53 -4.08 5.50
C LEU A 65 -18.02 -3.01 6.47
N VAL A 66 -16.87 -3.23 7.09
CA VAL A 66 -16.22 -2.29 8.02
C VAL A 66 -14.81 -1.98 7.54
N SER A 67 -14.35 -0.75 7.78
CA SER A 67 -12.94 -0.41 7.59
C SER A 67 -12.15 -0.93 8.78
N LEU A 68 -11.04 -1.61 8.53
CA LEU A 68 -10.13 -2.05 9.57
C LEU A 68 -9.25 -0.88 10.06
N SER A 69 -8.74 -0.98 11.28
CA SER A 69 -7.60 -0.19 11.71
C SER A 69 -6.32 -0.59 10.97
N THR A 70 -5.26 0.20 11.13
CA THR A 70 -3.93 -0.12 10.58
C THR A 70 -3.37 -1.40 11.19
N GLU A 71 -3.56 -1.61 12.49
CA GLU A 71 -3.10 -2.83 13.19
C GLU A 71 -3.85 -4.07 12.69
N GLU A 72 -5.18 -4.01 12.61
CA GLU A 72 -5.97 -5.12 12.07
C GLU A 72 -5.66 -5.38 10.60
N THR A 73 -5.42 -4.33 9.82
CA THR A 73 -4.96 -4.44 8.42
C THR A 73 -3.62 -5.16 8.35
N ALA A 74 -2.67 -4.82 9.23
CA ALA A 74 -1.38 -5.50 9.30
C ALA A 74 -1.54 -6.97 9.65
N ILE A 75 -2.30 -7.29 10.70
CA ILE A 75 -2.50 -8.67 11.16
C ILE A 75 -3.19 -9.51 10.07
N ARG A 76 -4.34 -9.06 9.55
CA ARG A 76 -5.11 -9.80 8.55
C ARG A 76 -4.44 -9.82 7.17
N GLY A 77 -3.61 -8.82 6.90
CA GLY A 77 -2.82 -8.69 5.68
C GLY A 77 -1.48 -9.43 5.72
N GLY A 78 -1.10 -10.01 6.86
CA GLY A 78 0.20 -10.66 7.07
C GLY A 78 1.39 -9.70 7.16
N GLY A 79 1.14 -8.40 7.33
CA GLY A 79 2.11 -7.33 7.35
C GLY A 79 1.74 -6.18 6.42
N LEU A 80 2.31 -5.00 6.67
CA LEU A 80 2.16 -3.83 5.81
C LEU A 80 3.37 -3.74 4.88
N ILE A 81 3.13 -3.37 3.63
CA ILE A 81 4.20 -3.08 2.67
C ILE A 81 3.96 -1.73 2.01
N ARG A 82 5.04 -1.11 1.54
CA ARG A 82 4.95 0.05 0.65
C ARG A 82 5.91 -0.11 -0.52
N ILE A 83 5.51 0.47 -1.65
CA ILE A 83 6.35 0.57 -2.84
C ILE A 83 6.56 2.06 -3.09
N GLU A 84 7.81 2.50 -3.03
CA GLU A 84 8.18 3.83 -3.48
C GLU A 84 8.34 3.82 -5.00
N VAL A 85 7.83 4.83 -5.68
CA VAL A 85 7.91 4.94 -7.14
C VAL A 85 8.52 6.27 -7.57
N ASN A 86 9.04 6.33 -8.80
CA ASN A 86 9.40 7.60 -9.42
C ASN A 86 8.16 8.52 -9.45
N PRO A 87 8.19 9.72 -8.83
CA PRO A 87 7.03 10.62 -8.78
C PRO A 87 6.42 10.97 -10.15
N GLU A 88 7.20 10.89 -11.22
CA GLU A 88 6.75 11.16 -12.60
C GLU A 88 5.64 10.20 -13.06
N VAL A 89 5.55 8.99 -12.48
CA VAL A 89 4.52 8.01 -12.85
C VAL A 89 3.20 8.19 -12.12
N ALA A 90 3.14 9.08 -11.12
CA ALA A 90 1.92 9.42 -10.38
C ALA A 90 1.70 10.96 -10.39
N PRO A 91 1.56 11.58 -11.58
CA PRO A 91 1.63 13.03 -11.71
C PRO A 91 0.35 13.74 -11.27
N PHE A 92 -0.78 13.03 -11.18
CA PHE A 92 -2.07 13.64 -10.93
C PHE A 92 -2.30 13.83 -9.43
N THR A 93 -2.72 15.02 -9.03
CA THR A 93 -3.18 15.29 -7.67
C THR A 93 -4.62 14.81 -7.47
N TRP A 94 -5.11 14.78 -6.22
CA TRP A 94 -6.53 14.58 -5.97
C TRP A 94 -7.43 15.59 -6.71
N ALA A 95 -7.04 16.86 -6.77
CA ALA A 95 -7.80 17.89 -7.50
C ALA A 95 -7.85 17.59 -9.01
N ASP A 96 -6.78 17.07 -9.59
CA ASP A 96 -6.77 16.58 -10.97
C ASP A 96 -7.67 15.35 -11.13
N HIS A 97 -7.65 14.44 -10.16
CA HIS A 97 -8.51 13.26 -10.18
C HIS A 97 -10.00 13.63 -10.19
N VAL A 98 -10.43 14.50 -9.28
CA VAL A 98 -11.81 15.00 -9.20
C VAL A 98 -12.28 15.63 -10.52
N ARG A 99 -11.36 16.30 -11.24
CA ARG A 99 -11.67 16.96 -12.52
C ARG A 99 -11.67 15.99 -13.71
N LEU A 100 -10.82 14.98 -13.70
CA LEU A 100 -10.51 14.17 -14.89
C LEU A 100 -11.12 12.76 -14.86
N SER A 101 -11.44 12.21 -13.69
CA SER A 101 -11.82 10.80 -13.57
C SER A 101 -13.29 10.54 -13.88
N GLY A 102 -14.16 11.54 -13.75
CA GLY A 102 -15.62 11.33 -13.82
C GLY A 102 -16.23 10.91 -12.48
N ILE A 103 -15.46 10.94 -11.39
CA ILE A 103 -16.00 10.83 -10.02
C ILE A 103 -17.06 11.91 -9.77
N THR A 104 -18.16 11.53 -9.12
CA THR A 104 -19.20 12.50 -8.77
C THR A 104 -18.74 13.41 -7.64
N LYS A 105 -19.20 14.67 -7.63
CA LYS A 105 -18.90 15.61 -6.54
C LYS A 105 -19.32 15.08 -5.16
N THR A 106 -20.42 14.33 -5.10
CA THR A 106 -20.89 13.70 -3.87
C THR A 106 -19.93 12.63 -3.38
N MET A 107 -19.45 11.76 -4.27
CA MET A 107 -18.47 10.72 -3.92
C MET A 107 -17.12 11.33 -3.54
N ALA A 108 -16.63 12.32 -4.30
CA ALA A 108 -15.38 13.02 -3.98
C ALA A 108 -15.41 13.62 -2.56
N ARG A 109 -16.48 14.33 -2.20
CA ARG A 109 -16.68 14.88 -0.85
C ARG A 109 -16.81 13.81 0.23
N ALA A 110 -17.36 12.64 -0.11
CA ALA A 110 -17.46 11.53 0.83
C ALA A 110 -16.08 10.92 1.12
N LEU A 111 -15.26 10.70 0.07
CA LEU A 111 -13.88 10.23 0.22
C LEU A 111 -13.02 11.22 0.99
N GLU A 112 -13.11 12.53 0.70
CA GLU A 112 -12.41 13.58 1.46
C GLU A 112 -12.79 13.57 2.94
N ARG A 113 -14.09 13.46 3.26
CA ARG A 113 -14.56 13.40 4.65
C ARG A 113 -14.07 12.16 5.39
N VAL A 114 -14.18 10.99 4.76
CA VAL A 114 -13.73 9.72 5.34
C VAL A 114 -12.22 9.74 5.54
N GLY A 115 -11.46 10.14 4.51
CA GLY A 115 -10.01 10.28 4.58
C GLY A 115 -9.59 11.22 5.71
N SER A 116 -10.16 12.43 5.76
CA SER A 116 -9.83 13.42 6.80
C SER A 116 -10.16 12.93 8.21
N ARG A 117 -11.32 12.28 8.40
CA ARG A 117 -11.72 11.68 9.68
C ARG A 117 -10.72 10.61 10.12
N ASP A 118 -10.21 9.83 9.18
CA ASP A 118 -9.27 8.74 9.44
C ASP A 118 -7.80 9.23 9.49
N GLY A 119 -7.58 10.56 9.43
CA GLY A 119 -6.28 11.21 9.54
C GLY A 119 -5.48 11.29 8.25
N SER A 120 -6.08 10.99 7.11
CA SER A 120 -5.51 11.18 5.77
C SER A 120 -5.65 12.64 5.30
N ASP A 121 -4.74 13.09 4.43
CA ASP A 121 -4.84 14.39 3.77
C ASP A 121 -4.98 14.19 2.24
N PRO A 122 -6.14 14.55 1.65
CA PRO A 122 -6.34 14.48 0.20
C PRO A 122 -5.30 15.28 -0.62
N GLY A 123 -4.66 16.30 -0.03
CA GLY A 123 -3.56 17.03 -0.65
C GLY A 123 -2.30 16.18 -0.88
N GLU A 124 -2.14 15.09 -0.13
CA GLU A 124 -1.04 14.13 -0.27
C GLU A 124 -1.31 13.06 -1.33
N TRP A 125 -2.58 12.86 -1.72
CA TRP A 125 -2.95 11.80 -2.66
C TRP A 125 -2.44 12.09 -4.07
N ARG A 126 -1.91 11.04 -4.69
CA ARG A 126 -1.40 11.04 -6.05
C ARG A 126 -2.00 9.87 -6.81
N VAL A 127 -2.18 10.05 -8.12
CA VAL A 127 -2.86 9.09 -8.97
C VAL A 127 -2.07 8.85 -10.25
N SER A 128 -2.05 7.59 -10.69
CA SER A 128 -1.80 7.21 -12.07
C SER A 128 -3.05 6.56 -12.67
N TYR A 129 -3.38 6.91 -13.90
CA TYR A 129 -4.42 6.21 -14.66
C TYR A 129 -3.88 5.08 -15.53
N ALA A 130 -2.56 4.93 -15.59
CA ALA A 130 -1.88 3.83 -16.27
C ALA A 130 -1.35 2.84 -15.22
N PRO A 131 -1.21 1.55 -15.55
CA PRO A 131 -0.44 0.63 -14.74
C PRO A 131 0.99 1.15 -14.51
N VAL A 132 1.54 0.94 -13.31
CA VAL A 132 2.89 1.37 -12.95
C VAL A 132 3.79 0.15 -12.83
N ARG A 133 4.65 -0.04 -13.84
CA ARG A 133 5.58 -1.17 -13.95
C ARG A 133 6.72 -1.07 -12.94
N SER A 134 7.30 -2.22 -12.60
CA SER A 134 8.37 -2.36 -11.61
C SER A 134 9.64 -1.59 -11.94
N GLU A 135 9.89 -1.28 -13.21
CA GLU A 135 11.00 -0.42 -13.65
C GLU A 135 10.95 1.01 -13.07
N HIS A 136 9.78 1.42 -12.58
CA HIS A 136 9.59 2.70 -11.91
C HIS A 136 9.58 2.61 -10.38
N TRP A 137 9.74 1.40 -9.81
CA TRP A 137 9.80 1.22 -8.37
C TRP A 137 11.22 1.54 -7.87
N LEU A 138 11.31 2.45 -6.92
CA LEU A 138 12.56 2.88 -6.30
C LEU A 138 12.88 2.04 -5.06
N ALA A 139 11.85 1.54 -4.37
CA ALA A 139 12.00 0.68 -3.20
C ALA A 139 10.75 -0.19 -3.00
N LEU A 140 10.96 -1.38 -2.43
CA LEU A 140 9.91 -2.23 -1.89
C LEU A 140 10.23 -2.48 -0.42
N GLU A 141 9.39 -1.99 0.48
CA GLU A 141 9.66 -2.02 1.91
C GLU A 141 8.54 -2.70 2.70
N ILE A 142 8.91 -3.42 3.76
CA ILE A 142 8.02 -4.09 4.70
C ILE A 142 8.08 -3.35 6.04
N TRP A 143 6.93 -3.13 6.67
CA TRP A 143 6.87 -2.62 8.04
C TRP A 143 7.33 -3.72 9.01
N HIS A 144 8.51 -3.55 9.61
CA HIS A 144 9.10 -4.55 10.48
C HIS A 144 9.84 -3.90 11.66
N CYS A 145 9.47 -4.31 12.88
CA CYS A 145 10.00 -3.77 14.14
C CYS A 145 9.90 -2.24 14.24
N GLY A 146 8.72 -1.69 13.94
CA GLY A 146 8.42 -0.27 14.10
C GLY A 146 9.04 0.66 13.05
N ARG A 147 9.58 0.12 11.95
CA ARG A 147 10.11 0.92 10.84
C ARG A 147 9.92 0.23 9.49
N TRP A 148 9.93 1.02 8.42
CA TRP A 148 10.05 0.53 7.06
C TRP A 148 11.46 0.00 6.83
N ARG A 149 11.58 -1.19 6.24
CA ARG A 149 12.85 -1.83 5.88
C ARG A 149 12.74 -2.44 4.49
N ASP A 150 13.85 -2.50 3.78
CA ASP A 150 13.91 -3.20 2.49
C ASP A 150 13.39 -4.64 2.61
N ALA A 151 12.58 -5.06 1.64
CA ALA A 151 11.93 -6.36 1.68
C ALA A 151 12.93 -7.54 1.62
N VAL A 152 14.05 -7.39 0.90
CA VAL A 152 15.10 -8.42 0.81
C VAL A 152 15.80 -8.55 2.16
N ASP A 153 16.15 -7.43 2.80
CA ASP A 153 16.77 -7.42 4.13
C ASP A 153 15.88 -8.12 5.16
N VAL A 154 14.57 -7.85 5.14
CA VAL A 154 13.60 -8.51 6.03
C VAL A 154 13.55 -10.01 5.73
N TYR A 155 13.46 -10.41 4.45
CA TYR A 155 13.42 -11.82 4.08
C TYR A 155 14.67 -12.60 4.54
N GLU A 156 15.87 -12.07 4.29
CA GLU A 156 17.12 -12.72 4.68
C GLU A 156 17.26 -12.78 6.21
N SER A 157 16.83 -11.75 6.94
CA SER A 157 16.84 -11.76 8.41
C SER A 157 15.94 -12.86 9.00
N LEU A 158 14.76 -13.08 8.41
CA LEU A 158 13.81 -14.11 8.85
C LEU A 158 14.32 -15.51 8.51
N LYS A 159 14.95 -15.67 7.34
CA LYS A 159 15.55 -16.94 6.91
C LYS A 159 16.71 -17.35 7.81
N ASN A 160 17.58 -16.40 8.17
CA ASN A 160 18.71 -16.65 9.06
C ASN A 160 18.24 -17.03 10.47
N THR A 161 17.22 -16.35 11.00
CA THR A 161 16.61 -16.69 12.29
C THR A 161 16.02 -18.11 12.31
N ARG A 162 15.38 -18.54 11.22
CA ARG A 162 14.86 -19.93 11.10
C ARG A 162 15.98 -20.96 11.05
N ARG A 163 17.10 -20.65 10.37
CA ARG A 163 18.27 -21.54 10.32
C ARG A 163 18.94 -21.69 11.68
N SER A 164 19.10 -20.60 12.43
CA SER A 164 19.67 -20.65 13.79
C SER A 164 18.73 -21.33 14.78
N GLY A 165 17.41 -21.08 14.71
CA GLY A 165 16.43 -21.75 15.57
C GLY A 165 16.29 -23.25 15.27
N GLY A 166 16.36 -23.66 14.01
CA GLY A 166 16.36 -25.07 13.60
C GLY A 166 17.64 -25.82 14.00
N ALA A 167 18.80 -25.15 13.96
CA ALA A 167 20.06 -25.74 14.43
C ALA A 167 20.08 -25.95 15.95
N LEU A 168 19.50 -25.02 16.72
CA LEU A 168 19.35 -25.15 18.18
C LEU A 168 18.40 -26.31 18.55
N ALA A 169 17.26 -26.43 17.88
CA ALA A 169 16.31 -27.52 18.11
C ALA A 169 16.86 -28.91 17.73
N ALA A 170 17.69 -28.99 16.68
CA ALA A 170 18.34 -30.24 16.28
C ALA A 170 19.49 -30.64 17.24
N GLY A 171 20.16 -29.68 17.87
CA GLY A 171 21.19 -29.92 18.88
C GLY A 171 20.64 -30.46 20.21
N GLU A 172 19.46 -30.02 20.63
CA GLU A 172 18.80 -30.51 21.85
C GLU A 172 18.21 -31.92 21.70
N MET A 173 17.78 -32.30 20.49
CA MET A 173 17.29 -33.67 20.21
C MET A 173 18.41 -34.71 20.08
N ALA A 174 19.65 -34.32 19.80
CA ALA A 174 20.79 -35.24 19.68
C ALA A 174 21.52 -35.48 21.02
N ALA A 175 21.12 -34.80 22.08
CA ALA A 175 21.72 -34.86 23.41
C ALA A 175 20.89 -35.65 24.44
N ASN A 176 19.88 -36.41 24.00
CA ASN A 176 18.99 -37.19 24.86
C ASN A 176 18.91 -38.66 24.41
#